data_AF-A0A444E5U9-F1
#
_entry.id   AF-A0A444E5U9-F1
#
_cell.length_a   1.000
_cell.length_b   1.000
_cell.length_c   1.000
_cell.angle_alpha   90.00
_cell.angle_beta   90.00
_cell.angle_gamma   90.00
#
_symmetry.space_group_name_H-M   'P 1'
#
loop_
_entity.id
_entity.type
_entity.pdbx_description
1 polymer ?
#
loop_
_entity_poly.entity_id
_entity_poly.type
_entity_poly.pdbx_seq_one_letter_code
_entity_poly.pdbx_strand_id
1 'polypeptide(L)'
;MITFTLQGNLHVASIYAGEESVPLKGAEIVAELKYLLNLLNLCWHFSKKPFPLFLEATGYSQEDVLLQKPKAGILKPAFTILTDRSTKSILLLIRGTHSIRDTLTAATGAVVPFHHTLLYEGGISDLILGYAHCGMVAAARSISKLATPCLLEALHEYPDYKLKIVGHSLGGGTAALLTYILREQQEFATAICVTFAPGLCPLRNLSSKQFVSFIILATLA
;
A
#
# COMPACT_ATOMS: atom_id res chain seq x y z
N MET A 1 2.79 18.94 -1.32
CA MET A 1 3.59 18.08 -2.23
C MET A 1 5.06 18.45 -2.03
N ILE A 2 5.97 17.49 -2.13
CA ILE A 2 7.10 17.28 -1.20
C ILE A 2 8.44 17.83 -1.71
N THR A 3 9.23 18.46 -0.84
CA THR A 3 10.67 18.70 -1.06
C THR A 3 11.43 18.34 0.22
N PHE A 4 12.36 17.38 0.13
CA PHE A 4 13.22 16.97 1.23
C PHE A 4 14.54 17.74 1.19
N THR A 5 14.95 18.32 2.31
CA THR A 5 16.31 18.80 2.52
C THR A 5 17.13 17.75 3.26
N LEU A 6 17.69 16.81 2.51
CA LEU A 6 19.09 16.42 2.69
C LEU A 6 19.73 16.78 1.35
N GLN A 7 20.30 17.99 1.24
CA GLN A 7 20.67 18.62 -0.04
C GLN A 7 19.51 18.66 -1.07
N GLY A 8 18.47 19.46 -0.78
CA GLY A 8 17.41 19.71 -1.76
C GLY A 8 18.00 20.39 -3.00
N ASN A 9 17.89 19.75 -4.17
CA ASN A 9 18.33 20.30 -5.44
C ASN A 9 17.45 21.53 -5.77
N LEU A 10 17.98 22.75 -5.59
CA LEU A 10 17.28 24.03 -5.79
C LEU A 10 16.53 24.09 -7.14
N HIS A 11 17.05 23.40 -8.15
CA HIS A 11 16.44 23.28 -9.47
C HIS A 11 15.06 22.57 -9.44
N VAL A 12 14.88 21.58 -8.58
CA VAL A 12 13.62 20.84 -8.46
C VAL A 12 12.56 21.71 -7.79
N ALA A 13 12.94 22.50 -6.78
CA ALA A 13 12.00 23.43 -6.13
C ALA A 13 11.45 24.46 -7.12
N SER A 14 12.28 25.02 -8.02
CA SER A 14 11.80 25.97 -9.04
C SER A 14 10.82 25.39 -10.07
N ILE A 15 10.78 24.06 -10.23
CA ILE A 15 9.89 23.39 -11.18
C ILE A 15 8.56 23.01 -10.53
N TYR A 16 8.56 22.67 -9.23
CA TYR A 16 7.41 22.05 -8.57
C TYR A 16 6.83 22.84 -7.38
N ALA A 17 7.51 23.87 -6.88
CA ALA A 17 6.99 24.75 -5.82
C ALA A 17 6.27 25.96 -6.44
N GLY A 18 4.95 26.04 -6.24
CA GLY A 18 4.16 27.23 -6.54
C GLY A 18 4.24 28.28 -5.44
N GLU A 19 3.71 29.48 -5.68
CA GLU A 19 3.76 30.63 -4.75
C GLU A 19 3.17 30.33 -3.36
N GLU A 20 2.23 29.38 -3.27
CA GLU A 20 1.60 28.92 -2.01
C GLU A 20 2.40 27.82 -1.27
N SER A 21 3.62 27.51 -1.70
CA SER A 21 4.41 26.43 -1.10
C SER A 21 5.08 26.87 0.20
N VAL A 22 4.78 26.17 1.30
CA VAL A 22 5.38 26.46 2.62
C VAL A 22 6.50 25.45 2.93
N PRO A 23 7.69 25.89 3.40
CA PRO A 23 8.76 24.99 3.78
C PRO A 23 8.38 24.14 5.00
N LEU A 24 8.49 22.82 4.88
CA LEU A 24 8.31 21.89 5.98
C LEU A 24 9.51 21.97 6.93
N LYS A 25 9.25 22.30 8.20
CA LYS A 25 10.27 22.43 9.25
C LYS A 25 9.98 21.44 10.36
N GLY A 26 11.04 20.93 11.00
CA GLY A 26 10.95 20.02 12.15
C GLY A 26 11.48 18.63 11.84
N ALA A 27 12.20 18.06 12.80
CA ALA A 27 12.83 16.74 12.67
C ALA A 27 11.81 15.61 12.45
N GLU A 28 10.62 15.73 13.04
CA GLU A 28 9.54 14.74 12.95
C GLU A 28 9.01 14.62 11.51
N ILE A 29 8.69 15.74 10.86
CA ILE A 29 8.20 15.75 9.47
C ILE A 29 9.26 15.18 8.52
N VAL A 30 10.53 15.52 8.73
CA VAL A 30 11.64 14.97 7.92
C VAL A 30 11.76 13.46 8.12
N ALA A 31 11.60 12.96 9.34
CA ALA A 31 11.63 11.53 9.64
C ALA A 31 10.46 10.79 9.00
N GLU A 32 9.24 11.34 9.10
CA GLU A 32 8.05 10.78 8.47
C GLU A 32 8.19 10.73 6.94
N LEU A 33 8.64 11.83 6.34
CA LEU A 33 8.88 11.85 4.91
C LEU A 33 9.93 10.79 4.52
N LYS A 34 11.04 10.65 5.27
CA LYS A 34 12.08 9.64 4.97
C LYS A 34 11.51 8.23 5.03
N TYR A 35 10.64 7.99 6.00
CA TYR A 35 9.91 6.74 6.12
C TYR A 35 9.01 6.47 4.90
N LEU A 36 8.24 7.46 4.45
CA LEU A 36 7.39 7.34 3.26
C LEU A 36 8.20 7.11 1.98
N LEU A 37 9.35 7.79 1.83
CA LEU A 37 10.27 7.57 0.72
C LEU A 37 10.83 6.14 0.73
N ASN A 38 11.16 5.60 1.91
CA ASN A 38 11.61 4.21 2.04
C ASN A 38 10.53 3.24 1.54
N LEU A 39 9.27 3.41 2.00
CA LEU A 39 8.16 2.57 1.54
C LEU A 39 7.92 2.65 0.02
N LEU A 40 8.08 3.84 -0.57
CA LEU A 40 8.01 3.99 -2.02
C LEU A 40 9.15 3.25 -2.72
N ASN A 41 10.38 3.32 -2.20
CA ASN A 41 11.52 2.59 -2.74
C ASN A 41 11.31 1.07 -2.67
N LEU A 42 10.71 0.56 -1.58
CA LEU A 42 10.31 -0.85 -1.48
C LEU A 42 9.36 -1.22 -2.63
N CYS A 43 8.32 -0.41 -2.84
CA CYS A 43 7.37 -0.62 -3.94
C CYS A 43 8.07 -0.62 -5.31
N TRP A 44 8.96 0.35 -5.53
CA TRP A 44 9.71 0.49 -6.79
C TRP A 44 10.61 -0.71 -7.04
N HIS A 45 11.41 -1.12 -6.06
CA HIS A 45 12.30 -2.27 -6.19
C HIS A 45 11.53 -3.58 -6.35
N PHE A 46 10.46 -3.79 -5.57
CA PHE A 46 9.63 -4.99 -5.67
C PHE A 46 8.92 -5.11 -7.02
N SER A 47 8.58 -3.96 -7.63
CA SER A 47 8.20 -3.93 -9.03
C SER A 47 9.39 -4.28 -9.92
N LYS A 48 10.44 -3.46 -9.97
CA LYS A 48 11.44 -3.53 -11.06
C LYS A 48 12.41 -4.71 -11.00
N LYS A 49 12.61 -5.35 -9.84
CA LYS A 49 13.65 -6.35 -9.64
C LYS A 49 13.08 -7.77 -9.43
N PRO A 50 13.81 -8.82 -9.87
CA PRO A 50 13.62 -10.17 -9.35
C PRO A 50 13.72 -10.19 -7.82
N PHE A 51 13.03 -11.12 -7.17
CA PHE A 51 12.90 -11.10 -5.71
C PHE A 51 14.24 -11.12 -4.93
N PRO A 52 15.26 -11.92 -5.31
CA PRO A 52 16.55 -11.86 -4.62
C PRO A 52 17.23 -10.49 -4.72
N LEU A 53 17.18 -9.85 -5.89
CA LEU A 53 17.74 -8.52 -6.10
C LEU A 53 16.90 -7.41 -5.44
N PHE A 54 15.61 -7.65 -5.22
CA PHE A 54 14.78 -6.78 -4.41
C PHE A 54 15.24 -6.78 -2.95
N LEU A 55 15.45 -7.96 -2.36
CA LEU A 55 15.94 -8.08 -0.99
C LEU A 55 17.30 -7.38 -0.81
N GLU A 56 18.26 -7.68 -1.70
CA GLU A 56 19.58 -7.03 -1.70
C GLU A 56 19.48 -5.50 -1.78
N ALA A 57 18.67 -4.97 -2.71
CA ALA A 57 18.53 -3.53 -2.91
C ALA A 57 17.81 -2.81 -1.76
N THR A 58 17.05 -3.53 -0.95
CA THR A 58 16.24 -2.96 0.13
C THR A 58 16.81 -3.25 1.53
N GLY A 59 17.89 -4.04 1.60
CA GLY A 59 18.54 -4.41 2.85
C GLY A 59 17.79 -5.48 3.65
N TYR A 60 16.74 -6.08 3.09
CA TYR A 60 16.08 -7.23 3.71
C TYR A 60 16.84 -8.53 3.40
N SER A 61 16.75 -9.49 4.32
CA SER A 61 17.27 -10.84 4.19
C SER A 61 16.14 -11.84 3.93
N GLN A 62 16.48 -13.10 3.65
CA GLN A 62 15.46 -14.16 3.55
C GLN A 62 14.75 -14.43 4.88
N GLU A 63 15.39 -14.16 6.01
CA GLU A 63 14.80 -14.34 7.35
C GLU A 63 13.71 -13.31 7.64
N ASP A 64 13.72 -12.18 6.93
CA ASP A 64 12.68 -11.17 7.03
C ASP A 64 11.44 -11.55 6.20
N VAL A 65 11.52 -12.57 5.34
CA VAL A 65 10.43 -12.95 4.42
C VAL A 65 9.52 -13.99 5.07
N LEU A 66 8.31 -13.56 5.45
CA LEU A 66 7.27 -14.44 5.98
C LEU A 66 6.52 -15.17 4.85
N LEU A 67 6.27 -14.46 3.73
CA LEU A 67 5.58 -15.03 2.58
C LEU A 67 6.01 -14.34 1.29
N GLN A 68 6.21 -15.14 0.25
CA GLN A 68 6.40 -14.63 -1.11
C GLN A 68 5.41 -15.33 -2.06
N LYS A 69 4.62 -14.54 -2.79
CA LYS A 69 3.75 -15.04 -3.86
C LYS A 69 4.11 -14.35 -5.18
N PRO A 70 4.71 -15.07 -6.15
CA PRO A 70 4.96 -14.51 -7.48
C PRO A 70 3.65 -14.29 -8.25
N LYS A 71 3.72 -13.57 -9.38
CA LYS A 71 2.56 -13.33 -10.26
C LYS A 71 2.04 -14.68 -10.76
N ALA A 72 0.78 -14.99 -10.47
CA ALA A 72 0.17 -16.29 -10.74
C ALA A 72 -0.91 -16.26 -11.84
N GLY A 73 -1.01 -15.15 -12.59
CA GLY A 73 -1.96 -15.00 -13.71
C GLY A 73 -2.56 -13.60 -13.81
N ILE A 74 -3.61 -13.47 -14.62
CA ILE A 74 -4.39 -12.23 -14.77
C ILE A 74 -5.11 -11.95 -13.44
N LEU A 75 -5.12 -10.68 -13.00
CA LEU A 75 -5.75 -10.23 -11.73
C LEU A 75 -5.14 -10.83 -10.45
N LYS A 76 -4.00 -11.52 -10.53
CA LYS A 76 -3.27 -12.08 -9.39
C LYS A 76 -1.91 -11.40 -9.28
N PRO A 77 -1.85 -10.18 -8.69
CA PRO A 77 -0.59 -9.47 -8.55
C PRO A 77 0.36 -10.27 -7.65
N ALA A 78 1.66 -10.08 -7.87
CA ALA A 78 2.66 -10.58 -6.93
C ALA A 78 2.55 -9.79 -5.62
N PHE A 79 2.73 -10.47 -4.49
CA PHE A 79 2.81 -9.83 -3.18
C PHE A 79 3.81 -10.56 -2.28
N THR A 80 4.29 -9.88 -1.26
CA THR A 80 5.15 -10.46 -0.23
C THR A 80 4.78 -9.90 1.14
N ILE A 81 5.03 -10.69 2.18
CA ILE A 81 4.90 -10.31 3.58
C ILE A 81 6.31 -10.32 4.18
N LEU A 82 6.72 -9.19 4.74
CA LEU A 82 8.03 -9.00 5.36
C LEU A 82 7.87 -8.58 6.82
N THR A 83 8.80 -9.01 7.67
CA THR A 83 8.99 -8.47 9.01
C THR A 83 9.98 -7.32 8.96
N ASP A 84 9.53 -6.10 9.26
CA ASP A 84 10.38 -4.92 9.38
C ASP A 84 10.65 -4.61 10.85
N ARG A 85 11.78 -5.12 11.34
CA ARG A 85 12.24 -4.92 12.71
C ARG A 85 12.55 -3.46 13.04
N SER A 86 12.99 -2.68 12.05
CA SER A 86 13.37 -1.28 12.26
C SER A 86 12.18 -0.39 12.62
N THR A 87 11.01 -0.70 12.05
CA THR A 87 9.77 0.04 12.30
C THR A 87 8.72 -0.76 13.07
N LYS A 88 9.10 -1.93 13.62
CA LYS A 88 8.21 -2.88 14.29
C LYS A 88 6.91 -3.08 13.50
N SER A 89 7.06 -3.47 12.24
CA SER A 89 5.93 -3.56 11.31
C SER A 89 5.95 -4.88 10.56
N ILE A 90 4.78 -5.43 10.30
CA ILE A 90 4.59 -6.51 9.32
C ILE A 90 4.15 -5.82 8.02
N LEU A 91 4.97 -5.89 6.99
CA LEU A 91 4.74 -5.21 5.71
C LEU A 91 4.16 -6.19 4.69
N LEU A 92 2.92 -5.96 4.25
CA LEU A 92 2.35 -6.63 3.08
C LEU A 92 2.53 -5.72 1.86
N LEU A 93 3.50 -6.05 1.01
CA LEU A 93 3.82 -5.31 -0.21
C LEU A 93 3.09 -5.90 -1.42
N ILE A 94 2.32 -5.08 -2.13
CA ILE A 94 1.59 -5.48 -3.35
C ILE A 94 2.24 -4.83 -4.56
N ARG A 95 2.68 -5.66 -5.52
CA ARG A 95 3.36 -5.19 -6.73
C ARG A 95 2.40 -4.45 -7.65
N GLY A 96 2.80 -3.27 -8.13
CA GLY A 96 2.15 -2.57 -9.25
C GLY A 96 2.49 -3.22 -10.60
N THR A 97 1.66 -3.00 -11.62
CA THR A 97 1.90 -3.52 -12.98
C THR A 97 3.10 -2.87 -13.66
N HIS A 98 3.82 -3.63 -14.49
CA HIS A 98 4.99 -3.14 -15.23
C HIS A 98 4.64 -2.33 -16.47
N SER A 99 3.42 -2.49 -16.99
CA SER A 99 2.96 -1.79 -18.17
C SER A 99 1.50 -1.39 -18.03
N ILE A 100 1.14 -0.23 -18.58
CA ILE A 100 -0.25 0.20 -18.77
C ILE A 100 -1.03 -0.83 -19.63
N ARG A 101 -0.34 -1.66 -20.44
CA ARG A 101 -0.93 -2.79 -21.16
C ARG A 101 -1.38 -3.94 -20.26
N ASP A 102 -0.67 -4.27 -19.17
CA ASP A 102 -1.17 -5.19 -18.13
C ASP A 102 -2.42 -4.62 -17.42
N THR A 103 -2.55 -3.29 -17.40
CA THR A 103 -3.69 -2.57 -16.82
C THR A 103 -4.90 -2.62 -17.76
N LEU A 104 -4.68 -2.61 -19.07
CA LEU A 104 -5.74 -2.69 -20.10
C LEU A 104 -6.39 -4.07 -20.23
N THR A 105 -5.66 -5.17 -19.97
CA THR A 105 -6.29 -6.50 -19.92
C THR A 105 -7.14 -6.71 -18.67
N ALA A 106 -6.92 -5.92 -17.61
CA ALA A 106 -7.84 -5.83 -16.47
C ALA A 106 -9.02 -4.88 -16.76
N ALA A 107 -8.90 -4.01 -17.76
CA ALA A 107 -9.86 -2.97 -18.12
C ALA A 107 -10.96 -3.47 -19.07
N THR A 108 -11.75 -4.46 -18.66
CA THR A 108 -13.15 -4.49 -19.15
C THR A 108 -13.95 -3.29 -18.63
N GLY A 109 -13.34 -2.41 -17.82
CA GLY A 109 -13.95 -1.18 -17.31
C GLY A 109 -15.10 -1.43 -16.34
N ALA A 110 -15.38 -2.71 -16.03
CA ALA A 110 -16.47 -3.11 -15.19
C ALA A 110 -16.17 -2.70 -13.74
N VAL A 111 -16.86 -1.65 -13.34
CA VAL A 111 -16.93 -1.22 -11.95
C VAL A 111 -17.96 -2.10 -11.26
N VAL A 112 -17.58 -2.72 -10.14
CA VAL A 112 -18.47 -3.54 -9.33
C VAL A 112 -18.80 -2.82 -8.02
N PRO A 113 -20.01 -3.03 -7.46
CA PRO A 113 -20.31 -2.59 -6.11
C PRO A 113 -19.33 -3.23 -5.14
N PHE A 114 -18.68 -2.40 -4.34
CA PHE A 114 -17.85 -2.82 -3.23
C PHE A 114 -18.48 -2.31 -1.95
N HIS A 115 -18.90 -3.24 -1.11
CA HIS A 115 -19.47 -2.95 0.19
C HIS A 115 -18.46 -3.41 1.23
N HIS A 116 -18.29 -2.62 2.27
CA HIS A 116 -17.48 -2.98 3.41
C HIS A 116 -18.19 -2.61 4.69
N THR A 117 -18.07 -3.47 5.70
CA THR A 117 -18.67 -3.26 7.02
C THR A 117 -17.59 -2.90 8.02
N LEU A 118 -17.64 -1.71 8.63
CA LEU A 118 -16.72 -1.38 9.71
C LEU A 118 -17.23 -1.98 11.03
N LEU A 119 -16.43 -2.84 11.65
CA LEU A 119 -16.70 -3.30 13.01
C LEU A 119 -16.15 -2.28 14.00
N TYR A 120 -17.02 -1.70 14.82
CA TYR A 120 -16.62 -1.00 16.03
C TYR A 120 -16.93 -1.90 17.23
N GLU A 121 -16.19 -1.76 18.33
CA GLU A 121 -16.52 -2.45 19.57
C GLU A 121 -17.95 -2.10 19.99
N GLY A 122 -18.87 -3.06 19.86
CA GLY A 122 -20.30 -2.91 20.16
C GLY A 122 -21.28 -3.13 19.01
N GLY A 123 -20.85 -3.32 17.75
CA GLY A 123 -21.75 -3.70 16.66
C GLY A 123 -21.29 -3.37 15.23
N ILE A 124 -22.19 -3.63 14.27
CA ILE A 124 -22.04 -3.27 12.84
C ILE A 124 -22.19 -1.74 12.73
N SER A 125 -21.13 -1.05 12.35
CA SER A 125 -21.17 0.38 12.03
C SER A 125 -20.97 0.60 10.53
N ASP A 126 -21.86 1.38 9.94
CA ASP A 126 -21.84 1.93 8.59
C ASP A 126 -21.45 0.96 7.45
N LEU A 127 -22.47 0.49 6.73
CA LEU A 127 -22.30 -0.11 5.41
C LEU A 127 -21.90 0.99 4.43
N ILE A 128 -20.63 1.04 4.04
CA ILE A 128 -20.19 2.01 3.02
C ILE A 128 -20.34 1.37 1.64
N LEU A 129 -21.28 1.90 0.85
CA LEU A 129 -21.41 1.57 -0.57
C LEU A 129 -20.36 2.34 -1.38
N GLY A 130 -19.47 1.59 -2.01
CA GLY A 130 -18.49 2.09 -2.95
C GLY A 130 -18.57 1.37 -4.29
N TYR A 131 -17.82 1.91 -5.24
CA TYR A 131 -17.63 1.34 -6.55
C TYR A 131 -16.14 1.11 -6.75
N ALA A 132 -15.76 -0.10 -7.15
CA ALA A 132 -14.36 -0.45 -7.33
C ALA A 132 -14.15 -1.23 -8.62
N HIS A 133 -12.95 -1.14 -9.18
CA HIS A 133 -12.59 -1.88 -10.37
C HIS A 133 -12.61 -3.40 -10.08
N CYS A 134 -13.37 -4.18 -10.86
CA CYS A 134 -13.60 -5.61 -10.61
C CYS A 134 -12.30 -6.40 -10.43
N GLY A 135 -11.28 -6.09 -11.24
CA GLY A 135 -9.98 -6.73 -11.18
C GLY A 135 -9.23 -6.48 -9.88
N MET A 136 -9.40 -5.29 -9.29
CA MET A 136 -8.72 -4.93 -8.02
C MET A 136 -9.45 -5.56 -6.84
N VAL A 137 -10.77 -5.65 -6.89
CA VAL A 137 -11.58 -6.38 -5.89
C VAL A 137 -11.23 -7.87 -5.90
N ALA A 138 -11.16 -8.49 -7.08
CA ALA A 138 -10.78 -9.89 -7.22
C ALA A 138 -9.36 -10.15 -6.70
N ALA A 139 -8.41 -9.27 -7.04
CA ALA A 139 -7.05 -9.34 -6.53
C ALA A 139 -7.02 -9.24 -4.99
N ALA A 140 -7.67 -8.23 -4.42
CA ALA A 140 -7.71 -8.01 -2.98
C ALA A 140 -8.30 -9.21 -2.21
N ARG A 141 -9.43 -9.77 -2.67
CA ARG A 141 -10.03 -10.98 -2.09
C ARG A 141 -9.10 -12.19 -2.18
N SER A 142 -8.44 -12.37 -3.32
CA SER A 142 -7.48 -13.46 -3.49
C SER A 142 -6.27 -13.32 -2.57
N ILE A 143 -5.74 -12.11 -2.38
CA ILE A 143 -4.62 -11.86 -1.47
C ILE A 143 -5.05 -12.08 -0.03
N SER A 144 -6.21 -11.55 0.39
CA SER A 144 -6.79 -11.76 1.73
C SER A 144 -6.81 -13.25 2.07
N LYS A 145 -7.40 -14.09 1.22
CA LYS A 145 -7.45 -15.55 1.42
C LYS A 145 -6.07 -16.20 1.60
N LEU A 146 -5.06 -15.73 0.86
CA LEU A 146 -3.71 -16.31 0.88
C LEU A 146 -2.82 -15.77 2.01
N ALA A 147 -3.04 -14.51 2.40
CA ALA A 147 -2.21 -13.80 3.37
C ALA A 147 -2.70 -14.00 4.81
N THR A 148 -4.01 -14.09 5.04
CA THR A 148 -4.61 -14.13 6.39
C THR A 148 -3.96 -15.15 7.33
N PRO A 149 -3.74 -16.44 6.96
CA PRO A 149 -3.12 -17.40 7.88
C PRO A 149 -1.72 -16.97 8.35
N CYS A 150 -0.89 -16.50 7.41
CA CYS A 150 0.46 -16.01 7.70
C CYS A 150 0.44 -14.72 8.52
N LEU A 151 -0.50 -13.81 8.24
CA LEU A 151 -0.63 -12.57 9.00
C LEU A 151 -1.07 -12.82 10.45
N LEU A 152 -1.98 -13.77 10.68
CA LEU A 152 -2.42 -14.14 12.03
C LEU A 152 -1.26 -14.74 12.83
N GLU A 153 -0.51 -15.67 12.23
CA GLU A 153 0.69 -16.26 12.84
C GLU A 153 1.73 -15.19 13.19
N ALA A 154 2.01 -14.28 12.26
CA ALA A 154 2.96 -13.20 12.47
C ALA A 154 2.52 -12.20 13.55
N LEU A 155 1.23 -11.84 13.61
CA LEU A 155 0.73 -10.94 14.67
C LEU A 155 0.70 -11.63 16.04
N HIS A 156 0.58 -12.96 16.08
CA HIS A 156 0.72 -13.73 17.31
C HIS A 156 2.18 -13.79 17.78
N GLU A 157 3.13 -13.99 16.86
CA GLU A 157 4.56 -14.01 17.16
C GLU A 157 5.12 -12.62 17.51
N TYR A 158 4.60 -11.57 16.87
CA TYR A 158 5.03 -10.18 17.02
C TYR A 158 3.87 -9.28 17.48
N PRO A 159 3.39 -9.41 18.73
CA PRO A 159 2.19 -8.71 19.20
C PRO A 159 2.36 -7.18 19.29
N ASP A 160 3.60 -6.67 19.36
CA ASP A 160 3.89 -5.24 19.36
C ASP A 160 4.08 -4.66 17.94
N TYR A 161 3.97 -5.49 16.89
CA TYR A 161 4.17 -5.06 15.51
C TYR A 161 2.86 -4.56 14.88
N LYS A 162 2.98 -3.57 14.00
CA LYS A 162 1.84 -3.02 13.25
C LYS A 162 1.77 -3.62 11.85
N LEU A 163 0.60 -4.12 11.46
CA LEU A 163 0.34 -4.53 10.07
C LEU A 163 0.22 -3.30 9.17
N LYS A 164 1.05 -3.24 8.13
CA LYS A 164 1.04 -2.19 7.11
C LYS A 164 0.90 -2.80 5.72
N ILE A 165 -0.11 -2.35 4.99
CA ILE A 165 -0.42 -2.80 3.65
C ILE A 165 0.01 -1.70 2.69
N VAL A 166 0.98 -2.00 1.82
CA VAL A 166 1.69 -1.01 1.03
C VAL A 166 1.62 -1.35 -0.45
N GLY A 167 1.36 -0.35 -1.29
CA GLY A 167 1.36 -0.55 -2.74
C GLY A 167 1.45 0.75 -3.54
N HIS A 168 1.93 0.62 -4.78
CA HIS A 168 2.02 1.73 -5.75
C HIS A 168 1.13 1.46 -6.97
N SER A 169 0.51 2.50 -7.55
CA SER A 169 -0.33 2.41 -8.76
C SER A 169 -1.47 1.39 -8.59
N LEU A 170 -1.59 0.39 -9.47
CA LEU A 170 -2.57 -0.69 -9.32
C LEU A 170 -2.43 -1.44 -7.98
N GLY A 171 -1.19 -1.64 -7.52
CA GLY A 171 -0.91 -2.25 -6.22
C GLY A 171 -1.42 -1.39 -5.07
N GLY A 172 -1.38 -0.06 -5.22
CA GLY A 172 -1.90 0.88 -4.22
C GLY A 172 -3.41 0.78 -4.05
N GLY A 173 -4.18 0.79 -5.15
CA GLY A 173 -5.63 0.63 -5.00
C GLY A 173 -6.04 -0.78 -4.58
N THR A 174 -5.27 -1.82 -4.95
CA THR A 174 -5.47 -3.18 -4.41
C THR A 174 -5.19 -3.23 -2.91
N ALA A 175 -4.13 -2.55 -2.44
CA ALA A 175 -3.77 -2.42 -1.03
C ALA A 175 -4.89 -1.72 -0.23
N ALA A 176 -5.48 -0.66 -0.78
CA ALA A 176 -6.61 0.01 -0.15
C ALA A 176 -7.79 -0.94 0.03
N LEU A 177 -8.24 -1.63 -1.03
CA LEU A 177 -9.34 -2.60 -0.97
C LEU A 177 -9.05 -3.79 -0.05
N LEU A 178 -7.81 -4.30 -0.07
CA LEU A 178 -7.38 -5.36 0.83
C LEU A 178 -7.45 -4.93 2.29
N THR A 179 -7.05 -3.69 2.59
CA THR A 179 -7.09 -3.15 3.95
C THR A 179 -8.52 -3.08 4.47
N TYR A 180 -9.47 -2.66 3.63
CA TYR A 180 -10.88 -2.79 3.95
C TYR A 180 -11.18 -4.26 4.30
N ILE A 181 -11.11 -5.17 3.33
CA ILE A 181 -11.47 -6.60 3.54
C ILE A 181 -10.86 -7.21 4.82
N LEU A 182 -9.59 -6.91 5.13
CA LEU A 182 -8.95 -7.42 6.34
C LEU A 182 -9.55 -6.82 7.62
N ARG A 183 -9.87 -5.53 7.65
CA ARG A 183 -10.46 -4.85 8.83
C ARG A 183 -11.89 -5.28 9.16
N GLU A 184 -12.52 -6.12 8.34
CA GLU A 184 -13.74 -6.86 8.73
C GLU A 184 -13.45 -7.95 9.78
N GLN A 185 -12.18 -8.28 10.03
CA GLN A 185 -11.73 -9.18 11.08
C GLN A 185 -11.10 -8.37 12.21
N GLN A 186 -11.46 -8.68 13.46
CA GLN A 186 -11.05 -7.91 14.64
C GLN A 186 -9.52 -7.89 14.80
N GLU A 187 -8.85 -8.98 14.43
CA GLU A 187 -7.40 -9.16 14.48
C GLU A 187 -6.65 -8.15 13.61
N PHE A 188 -7.29 -7.65 12.55
CA PHE A 188 -6.69 -6.67 11.64
C PHE A 188 -7.29 -5.27 11.81
N ALA A 189 -8.09 -5.02 12.84
CA ALA A 189 -8.78 -3.74 13.04
C ALA A 189 -7.81 -2.54 13.09
N THR A 190 -6.54 -2.73 13.43
CA THR A 190 -5.52 -1.66 13.47
C THR A 190 -4.63 -1.58 12.21
N ALA A 191 -4.92 -2.37 11.17
CA ALA A 191 -4.13 -2.39 9.94
C ALA A 191 -4.08 -1.00 9.27
N ILE A 192 -2.88 -0.59 8.86
CA ILE A 192 -2.60 0.71 8.24
C ILE A 192 -2.37 0.49 6.75
N CYS A 193 -2.97 1.34 5.91
CA CYS A 193 -2.70 1.34 4.48
C CYS A 193 -1.85 2.55 4.07
N VAL A 194 -0.77 2.30 3.34
CA VAL A 194 0.07 3.35 2.73
C VAL A 194 0.13 3.12 1.23
N THR A 195 -0.42 4.06 0.46
CA THR A 195 -0.51 3.90 -1.00
C THR A 195 0.12 5.06 -1.74
N PHE A 196 0.82 4.74 -2.83
CA PHE A 196 1.50 5.72 -3.66
C PHE A 196 0.86 5.77 -5.05
N ALA A 197 0.38 6.95 -5.45
CA ALA A 197 -0.26 7.19 -6.74
C ALA A 197 -1.26 6.07 -7.14
N PRO A 198 -2.24 5.71 -6.27
CA PRO A 198 -3.11 4.57 -6.52
C PRO A 198 -3.88 4.75 -7.83
N GLY A 199 -3.98 3.68 -8.62
CA GLY A 199 -4.83 3.67 -9.82
C GLY A 199 -6.28 3.99 -9.44
N LEU A 200 -7.02 4.66 -10.34
CA LEU A 200 -8.39 5.18 -10.13
C LEU A 200 -9.30 4.20 -9.38
N CYS A 201 -9.30 4.30 -8.05
CA CYS A 201 -10.38 3.81 -7.21
C CYS A 201 -11.27 5.02 -6.93
N PRO A 202 -12.53 5.05 -7.38
CA PRO A 202 -13.47 6.07 -6.94
C PRO A 202 -13.87 5.78 -5.48
N LEU A 203 -12.95 6.04 -4.55
CA LEU A 203 -13.23 6.05 -3.10
C LEU A 203 -13.79 7.42 -2.65
N ARG A 204 -14.32 8.22 -3.59
CA ARG A 204 -14.78 9.60 -3.40
C ARG A 204 -15.83 9.77 -2.30
N ASN A 205 -16.49 8.68 -1.87
CA ASN A 205 -17.52 8.69 -0.82
C ASN A 205 -17.18 7.83 0.41
N LEU A 206 -15.94 7.37 0.55
CA LEU A 206 -15.53 6.66 1.77
C LEU A 206 -15.12 7.67 2.84
N SER A 207 -15.95 7.78 3.89
CA SER A 207 -15.71 8.56 5.12
C SER A 207 -14.50 8.06 5.93
N SER A 208 -13.90 6.94 5.53
CA SER A 208 -12.77 6.26 6.17
C SER A 208 -11.40 6.88 5.88
N LYS A 209 -11.27 8.20 6.04
CA LYS A 209 -9.98 8.92 5.95
C LYS A 209 -8.99 8.60 7.09
N GLN A 210 -9.37 7.81 8.10
CA GLN A 210 -8.58 7.64 9.33
C GLN A 210 -7.40 6.65 9.23
N PHE A 211 -7.38 5.73 8.27
CA PHE A 211 -6.38 4.63 8.25
C PHE A 211 -5.76 4.34 6.87
N VAL A 212 -6.29 4.97 5.82
CA VAL A 212 -5.72 4.89 4.47
C VAL A 212 -5.03 6.20 4.16
N SER A 213 -3.70 6.17 4.18
CA SER A 213 -2.88 7.30 3.74
C SER A 213 -2.70 7.23 2.23
N PHE A 214 -3.39 8.13 1.53
CA PHE A 214 -3.22 8.33 0.09
C PHE A 214 -2.11 9.33 -0.16
N ILE A 215 -0.98 8.85 -0.65
CA ILE A 215 0.15 9.71 -1.04
C ILE A 215 0.15 9.80 -2.56
N ILE A 216 -0.38 10.90 -3.08
CA ILE A 216 -0.21 11.26 -4.48
C ILE A 216 1.18 11.88 -4.60
N LEU A 217 2.20 11.03 -4.78
CA LEU A 217 3.48 11.46 -5.32
C LEU A 217 3.30 11.57 -6.83
N ALA A 218 3.34 12.79 -7.35
CA ALA A 218 3.49 13.05 -8.77
C ALA A 218 4.90 12.59 -9.18
N THR A 219 5.08 11.28 -9.36
CA THR A 219 6.32 10.71 -9.88
C THR A 219 6.17 10.59 -11.39
N LEU A 220 6.78 11.53 -12.12
CA LEU A 220 6.98 11.48 -13.57
C LEU A 220 8.03 10.41 -13.90
N ALA A 221 7.65 9.42 -14.70
CA ALA A 221 8.42 8.86 -15.80
C ALA A 221 7.52 7.90 -16.60
#